data_AF-A0A3C0MF82-F1
#
_entry.id   AF-A0A3C0MF82-F1
#
_cell.length_a   1.000
_cell.length_b   1.000
_cell.length_c   1.000
_cell.angle_alpha   90.00
_cell.angle_beta   90.00
_cell.angle_gamma   90.00
#
_symmetry.space_group_name_H-M   'P 1'
#
loop_
_entity.id
_entity.type
_entity.pdbx_description
1 polymer ?
#
loop_
_entity_poly.entity_id
_entity_poly.type
_entity_poly.pdbx_seq_one_letter_code
_entity_poly.pdbx_strand_id
1 'polypeptide(L)' 'HMFLDGLEDAYEGRLMGTYAEEAARTYQFTRAAQDSYAITSLERAQKAQSTGAFAQEIVGVAVKAKAG' A
#
# COMPACT_ATOMS: atom_id res chain seq x y z
N HIS A 1 -11.34 14.42 5.37
CA HIS A 1 -10.26 15.17 4.73
C HIS A 1 -9.09 14.22 4.57
N MET A 2 -8.98 13.44 3.49
CA MET A 2 -8.07 12.27 3.39
C MET A 2 -6.58 12.60 3.61
N PHE A 3 -6.12 13.77 3.18
CA PHE A 3 -4.72 14.17 3.32
C PHE A 3 -4.38 14.56 4.78
N LEU A 4 -5.14 15.49 5.35
CA LEU A 4 -4.99 15.95 6.73
C LEU A 4 -5.21 14.83 7.77
N ASP A 5 -6.12 13.90 7.50
CA ASP A 5 -6.53 12.88 8.47
C ASP A 5 -5.64 11.62 8.46
N GLY A 6 -4.70 11.47 7.51
CA GLY A 6 -3.87 10.25 7.48
C GLY A 6 -2.70 10.17 6.50
N LEU A 7 -2.45 11.16 5.63
CA LEU A 7 -1.34 11.12 4.66
C LEU A 7 -0.37 12.31 4.79
N GLU A 8 -0.64 13.20 5.74
CA GLU A 8 0.16 14.37 6.08
C GLU A 8 0.76 14.20 7.47
N ASP A 9 2.02 14.58 7.63
CA ASP A 9 2.67 14.56 8.93
C ASP A 9 2.02 15.58 9.86
N ALA A 10 1.70 15.15 11.09
CA ALA A 10 0.95 15.96 12.05
C ALA A 10 1.74 17.18 12.58
N TYR A 11 3.05 17.23 12.36
CA TYR A 11 3.94 18.27 12.89
C TYR A 11 4.47 19.20 11.80
N GLU A 12 4.91 18.65 10.67
CA GLU A 12 5.55 19.40 9.58
C GLU A 12 4.62 19.70 8.40
N GLY A 13 3.42 19.10 8.34
CA GLY A 13 2.48 19.29 7.23
C GLY A 13 2.96 18.72 5.89
N ARG A 14 3.95 17.81 5.93
CA ARG A 14 4.55 17.21 4.74
C ARG A 14 3.83 15.92 4.36
N LEU A 15 3.66 15.69 3.06
CA LEU A 15 3.12 14.43 2.55
C LEU A 15 4.07 13.26 2.86
N MET A 16 3.50 12.12 3.27
CA MET A 16 4.25 10.91 3.62
C MET A 16 5.26 10.46 2.55
N GLY A 17 4.95 10.67 1.27
CA GLY A 17 5.86 10.35 0.15
C GLY A 17 7.20 11.10 0.20
N THR A 18 7.26 12.27 0.83
CA THR A 18 8.51 13.02 0.96
C THR A 18 9.48 12.35 1.94
N TYR A 19 8.96 11.70 3.00
CA TYR A 19 9.77 10.91 3.92
C TYR A 19 10.25 9.61 3.28
N ALA A 20 9.43 8.99 2.41
CA ALA A 20 9.86 7.83 1.63
C ALA A 20 11.04 8.16 0.69
N GLU A 21 11.02 9.33 0.04
CA GLU A 21 12.12 9.82 -0.80
C GLU A 21 13.39 10.10 0.03
N GLU A 22 13.23 10.67 1.23
CA GLU A 22 14.35 10.92 2.14
C GLU A 22 14.99 9.61 2.62
N ALA A 23 14.19 8.61 2.95
CA ALA A 23 14.65 7.26 3.27
C ALA A 23 15.36 6.62 2.06
N ALA A 24 14.78 6.72 0.86
CA ALA A 24 15.40 6.18 -0.36
C ALA A 24 16.77 6.82 -0.62
N ARG A 25 16.92 8.12 -0.40
CA ARG A 25 18.21 8.82 -0.51
C ARG A 25 19.20 8.37 0.56
N THR A 26 18.76 8.30 1.81
CA THR A 26 19.60 7.96 2.97
C THR A 26 20.15 6.53 2.87
N TYR A 27 19.29 5.58 2.50
CA TYR A 27 19.63 4.17 2.36
C TYR A 27 20.02 3.78 0.93
N GLN A 28 20.09 4.76 0.02
CA GLN A 28 20.52 4.60 -1.37
C GLN A 28 19.69 3.57 -2.16
N PHE A 29 18.38 3.49 -1.87
CA PHE A 29 17.46 2.65 -2.62
C PHE A 29 17.22 3.22 -4.00
N THR A 30 17.77 2.56 -5.02
CA THR A 30 17.57 2.96 -6.41
C THR A 30 16.12 2.80 -6.82
N ARG A 31 15.68 3.60 -7.80
CA ARG A 31 14.35 3.47 -8.40
C ARG A 31 14.08 2.05 -8.92
N ALA A 32 15.07 1.45 -9.58
CA ALA A 32 14.94 0.08 -10.10
C ALA A 32 14.74 -0.95 -8.97
N ALA A 33 15.39 -0.78 -7.82
CA ALA A 33 15.20 -1.66 -6.66
C ALA A 33 13.79 -1.50 -6.07
N GLN A 34 13.29 -0.28 -5.96
CA GLN A 34 11.93 0.01 -5.50
C GLN A 34 10.88 -0.62 -6.44
N ASP A 35 11.04 -0.44 -7.76
CA ASP A 35 10.15 -1.03 -8.77
C ASP A 35 10.19 -2.57 -8.72
N SER A 36 11.38 -3.17 -8.61
CA SER A 36 11.52 -4.62 -8.50
C SER A 36 10.81 -5.17 -7.26
N TYR A 37 10.93 -4.49 -6.12
CA TYR A 37 10.23 -4.87 -4.90
C TYR A 37 8.70 -4.79 -5.06
N ALA A 38 8.21 -3.71 -5.68
CA ALA A 38 6.78 -3.52 -5.92
C ALA A 38 6.20 -4.64 -6.81
N ILE A 39 6.91 -5.02 -7.88
CA ILE A 39 6.52 -6.13 -8.77
C ILE A 39 6.47 -7.45 -7.97
N THR A 40 7.52 -7.77 -7.22
CA THR A 40 7.55 -8.99 -6.40
C THR A 40 6.43 -9.01 -5.35
N SER A 41 6.11 -7.86 -4.75
CA SER A 41 4.99 -7.75 -3.81
C SER A 41 3.65 -8.05 -4.50
N LEU A 42 3.45 -7.52 -5.72
CA LEU A 42 2.25 -7.78 -6.51
C LEU A 42 2.11 -9.28 -6.87
N GLU A 43 3.19 -9.90 -7.35
CA GLU A 43 3.20 -11.33 -7.71
C GLU A 43 2.87 -12.21 -6.50
N ARG A 44 3.41 -11.89 -5.31
CA ARG A 44 3.10 -12.58 -4.06
C ARG A 44 1.63 -12.42 -3.67
N ALA A 45 1.09 -11.22 -3.78
CA ALA A 45 -0.33 -10.96 -3.49
C ALA A 45 -1.25 -11.72 -4.44
N GLN A 46 -0.94 -11.73 -5.75
CA GLN A 46 -1.69 -12.49 -6.76
C GLN A 46 -1.67 -13.99 -6.46
N LYS A 47 -0.51 -14.54 -6.09
CA LYS A 47 -0.39 -15.94 -5.68
C LYS A 47 -1.20 -16.24 -4.43
N ALA A 48 -1.08 -15.41 -3.39
CA ALA A 48 -1.81 -15.60 -2.14
C ALA A 48 -3.33 -15.58 -2.35
N GLN A 49 -3.82 -14.68 -3.21
CA GLN A 49 -5.23 -14.65 -3.61
C GLN A 49 -5.64 -15.92 -4.37
N SER A 50 -4.86 -16.36 -5.37
CA SER A 50 -5.22 -17.52 -6.18
C SER A 50 -5.18 -18.84 -5.42
N THR A 51 -4.33 -18.94 -4.38
CA THR A 51 -4.26 -20.10 -3.50
C THR A 51 -5.19 -20.01 -2.28
N GLY A 52 -6.00 -18.95 -2.17
CA GLY A 52 -6.92 -18.76 -1.04
C GLY A 52 -6.23 -18.51 0.31
N ALA A 53 -4.99 -18.02 0.33
CA ALA A 53 -4.23 -17.82 1.58
C ALA A 53 -4.89 -16.83 2.54
N PHE A 54 -5.65 -15.86 2.00
CA PHE A 54 -6.36 -14.86 2.81
C PHE A 54 -7.76 -15.32 3.27
N ALA A 55 -8.19 -16.55 2.93
CA ALA A 55 -9.54 -17.03 3.22
C ALA A 55 -9.85 -17.11 4.72
N GLN A 56 -8.83 -17.29 5.57
CA GLN A 56 -9.00 -17.39 7.02
C GLN A 56 -9.11 -16.03 7.73
N GLU A 57 -8.59 -14.95 7.13
CA GLU A 57 -8.54 -13.61 7.74
C GLU A 57 -9.58 -12.63 7.16
N ILE A 58 -10.10 -12.90 5.96
CA ILE A 58 -11.11 -12.03 5.31
C ILE A 58 -12.52 -12.47 5.71
N VAL A 59 -13.25 -11.55 6.37
CA VAL A 59 -14.71 -11.67 6.57
C VAL A 59 -15.47 -10.95 5.45
N GLY A 60 -16.50 -11.60 4.89
CA GLY A 60 -17.32 -11.02 3.85
C GLY A 60 -18.15 -9.83 4.35
N VAL A 61 -18.09 -8.71 3.64
CA VAL A 61 -18.96 -7.54 3.89
C VAL A 61 -19.99 -7.47 2.77
N ALA A 62 -21.27 -7.58 3.12
CA ALA A 62 -22.36 -7.49 2.15
C ALA A 62 -22.51 -6.06 1.63
N VAL A 63 -22.38 -5.88 0.31
CA VAL A 63 -22.58 -4.59 -0.36
C VAL A 63 -23.92 -4.62 -1.10
N LYS A 64 -24.80 -3.66 -0.82
CA LYS A 64 -26.10 -3.55 -1.51
C LYS A 64 -25.88 -3.17 -2.98
N ALA A 65 -26.40 -3.98 -3.90
CA ALA A 65 -26.44 -3.62 -5.31
C ALA A 65 -27.50 -2.54 -5.55
N LYS A 66 -27.28 -1.63 -6.50
CA LYS A 66 -28.21 -0.53 -6.83
C LYS A 66 -29.54 -1.00 -7.46
N ALA A 67 -29.73 -2.30 -7.63
CA ALA A 67 -30.93 -2.92 -8.21
C ALA A 67 -31.31 -4.24 -7.49
N GLY A 68 -31.34 -4.22 -6.16
CA GLY A 68 -31.87 -5.28 -5.30
C GLY A 68 -32.39 -4.69 -4.00
#